data_AF-A0A549TDM8-F1
#
_entry.id   AF-A0A549TDM8-F1
#
_cell.length_a   1.000
_cell.length_b   1.000
_cell.length_c   1.000
_cell.angle_alpha   90.00
_cell.angle_beta   90.00
_cell.angle_gamma   90.00
#
_symmetry.space_group_name_H-M   'P 1'
#
loop_
_entity.id
_entity.type
_entity.pdbx_description
1 polymer ?
#
loop_
_entity_poly.entity_id
_entity_poly.type
_entity_poly.pdbx_seq_one_letter_code
_entity_poly.pdbx_strand_id
1 'polypeptide(L)'
;MDNHQQHPLATDTLLQQDVRLYVDDSGKPDHSPVLVLAGYLSTSDRWDACTAEWRDILGSYQISAFHMSEAWRLAGNYNKIGPIRRNNLIIQLVECIKRHVLHAFVVAIRDLLPWN
;
A
#
# COMPACT_ATOMS: atom_id res chain seq x y z
N MET A 1 21.88 57.87 0.39
CA MET A 1 21.39 57.30 1.66
C MET A 1 20.37 56.26 1.27
N ASP A 2 20.78 55.01 1.40
CA ASP A 2 20.19 53.85 0.72
C ASP A 2 18.78 53.52 1.18
N ASN A 3 17.98 53.18 0.18
CA ASN A 3 16.61 52.70 0.28
C ASN A 3 16.67 51.22 0.73
N HIS A 4 16.49 50.96 2.03
CA HIS A 4 16.34 49.59 2.52
C HIS A 4 14.96 49.05 2.13
N GLN A 5 14.83 48.59 0.87
CA GLN A 5 13.79 47.68 0.47
C GLN A 5 13.97 46.36 1.22
N GLN A 6 13.15 46.14 2.25
CA GLN A 6 12.95 44.82 2.82
C GLN A 6 12.23 43.96 1.77
N HIS A 7 12.99 43.07 1.12
CA HIS A 7 12.42 41.96 0.37
C HIS A 7 11.72 41.02 1.36
N PRO A 8 10.43 40.70 1.19
CA PRO A 8 9.83 39.58 1.90
C PRO A 8 10.47 38.31 1.34
N LEU A 9 11.18 37.57 2.20
CA LEU A 9 11.51 36.18 1.95
C LEU A 9 10.17 35.46 1.76
N ALA A 10 9.88 35.05 0.53
CA ALA A 10 8.81 34.13 0.26
C ALA A 10 9.07 32.90 1.13
N THR A 11 8.23 32.70 2.14
CA THR A 11 8.21 31.48 2.92
C THR A 11 7.85 30.39 1.94
N ASP A 12 8.86 29.69 1.41
CA ASP A 12 8.66 28.40 0.74
C ASP A 12 7.91 27.55 1.75
N THR A 13 6.60 27.50 1.59
CA THR A 13 5.73 26.67 2.37
C THR A 13 6.07 25.27 1.90
N LEU A 14 7.00 24.61 2.61
CA LEU A 14 7.22 23.19 2.47
C LEU A 14 5.85 22.55 2.66
N LEU A 15 5.24 22.12 1.56
CA LEU A 15 4.03 21.32 1.61
C LEU A 15 4.43 20.03 2.31
N GLN A 16 4.26 19.99 3.63
CA GLN A 16 4.42 18.79 4.41
C GLN A 16 3.28 17.87 4.01
N GLN A 17 3.54 17.02 3.03
CA GLN A 17 2.58 16.02 2.60
C GLN A 17 2.53 14.92 3.65
N ASP A 18 1.35 14.70 4.24
CA ASP A 18 1.10 13.57 5.13
C ASP A 18 1.14 12.28 4.28
N VAL A 19 2.24 11.55 4.42
CA VAL A 19 2.47 10.30 3.71
C VAL A 19 2.28 9.12 4.66
N ARG A 20 1.59 8.09 4.17
CA ARG A 20 1.44 6.82 4.89
C ARG A 20 2.01 5.68 4.08
N LEU A 21 2.53 4.72 4.83
CA LEU A 21 3.21 3.55 4.33
C LEU A 21 2.50 2.30 4.80
N TYR A 22 2.23 1.38 3.88
CA TYR A 22 1.85 0.01 4.20
C TYR A 22 2.97 -0.94 3.78
N VAL A 23 3.39 -1.81 4.70
CA VAL A 23 4.50 -2.75 4.51
C VAL A 23 4.08 -4.13 4.96
N ASP A 24 4.51 -5.14 4.22
CA ASP A 24 4.38 -6.56 4.53
C ASP A 24 5.75 -7.23 4.44
N ASP A 25 6.02 -8.18 5.32
CA ASP A 25 7.26 -8.96 5.31
C ASP A 25 7.05 -10.36 4.73
N SER A 26 8.01 -10.85 3.95
CA SER A 26 7.90 -12.18 3.33
C SER A 26 8.46 -13.31 4.20
N GLY A 27 8.73 -13.07 5.49
CA GLY A 27 9.56 -13.93 6.33
C GLY A 27 8.78 -14.77 7.33
N LYS A 28 9.37 -15.92 7.71
CA LYS A 28 9.17 -16.47 9.05
C LYS A 28 10.50 -16.32 9.79
N PRO A 29 10.51 -15.97 11.09
CA PRO A 29 11.74 -15.66 11.85
C PRO A 29 12.80 -16.77 11.86
N ASP A 30 12.44 -18.00 11.51
CA ASP A 30 13.20 -19.22 11.69
C ASP A 30 13.88 -19.77 10.41
N HIS A 31 13.79 -19.08 9.27
CA HIS A 31 14.16 -19.70 7.98
C HIS A 31 15.09 -18.90 7.05
N SER A 32 15.49 -17.66 7.36
CA SER A 32 16.31 -16.86 6.44
C SER A 32 17.15 -15.78 7.15
N PRO A 33 18.44 -15.59 6.79
CA PRO A 33 19.24 -14.44 7.22
C PRO A 33 18.88 -13.14 6.47
N VAL A 34 17.85 -13.17 5.63
CA VAL A 34 17.36 -12.05 4.84
C VAL A 34 15.89 -11.83 5.15
N LEU A 35 15.57 -10.63 5.64
CA LEU A 35 14.23 -10.08 5.76
C LEU A 35 13.91 -9.31 4.47
N VAL A 36 12.83 -9.66 3.79
CA VAL A 36 12.34 -8.88 2.64
C VAL A 36 11.06 -8.17 3.05
N LEU A 37 11.05 -6.86 2.88
CA LEU A 37 9.90 -5.99 3.09
C LEU A 37 9.40 -5.51 1.74
N ALA A 38 8.12 -5.70 1.45
CA ALA A 38 7.45 -5.11 0.30
C ALA A 38 6.43 -4.09 0.80
N GLY A 39 6.30 -2.96 0.11
CA GLY A 39 5.35 -1.95 0.56
C GLY A 39 4.97 -0.92 -0.48
N TYR A 40 3.99 -0.12 -0.09
CA TYR A 40 3.42 0.96 -0.87
C TYR A 40 3.40 2.25 -0.07
N LEU A 41 3.85 3.32 -0.71
CA LEU A 41 3.84 4.68 -0.20
C LEU A 41 2.81 5.50 -0.97
N SER A 42 2.01 6.28 -0.24
CA SER A 42 1.11 7.29 -0.82
C SER A 42 0.77 8.38 0.20
N THR A 43 0.03 9.40 -0.22
CA THR A 43 -0.53 10.41 0.71
C THR A 43 -1.76 9.87 1.43
N SER A 44 -2.10 10.45 2.58
CA SER A 44 -3.31 10.13 3.33
C SER A 44 -4.58 10.22 2.49
N ASP A 45 -4.75 11.30 1.72
CA ASP A 45 -5.94 11.50 0.87
C ASP A 45 -6.08 10.40 -0.20
N ARG A 46 -4.96 9.95 -0.78
CA ARG A 46 -4.96 8.87 -1.77
C ARG A 46 -5.27 7.52 -1.12
N TRP A 47 -4.84 7.31 0.12
CA TRP A 47 -5.23 6.12 0.88
C TRP A 47 -6.71 6.11 1.25
N ASP A 48 -7.28 7.27 1.58
CA ASP A 48 -8.71 7.39 1.85
C ASP A 48 -9.53 7.10 0.58
N ALA A 49 -9.11 7.64 -0.57
CA ALA A 49 -9.71 7.32 -1.87
C ALA A 49 -9.56 5.83 -2.24
N CYS A 50 -8.36 5.25 -2.03
CA CYS A 50 -8.12 3.82 -2.21
C CYS A 50 -9.04 2.98 -1.34
N THR A 51 -9.25 3.38 -0.09
CA THR A 51 -10.07 2.64 0.87
C THR A 51 -11.55 2.68 0.48
N ALA A 52 -12.04 3.83 0.02
CA ALA A 52 -13.40 3.95 -0.50
C ALA A 52 -13.62 3.04 -1.71
N GLU A 53 -12.76 3.15 -2.73
CA GLU A 53 -12.86 2.35 -3.95
C GLU A 53 -12.71 0.84 -3.67
N TRP A 54 -11.76 0.46 -2.79
CA TRP A 54 -11.56 -0.92 -2.37
C TRP A 54 -12.84 -1.52 -1.75
N ARG A 55 -13.53 -0.76 -0.89
CA ARG A 55 -14.80 -1.18 -0.28
C ARG A 55 -15.91 -1.34 -1.32
N ASP A 56 -15.99 -0.42 -2.27
CA ASP A 56 -16.99 -0.49 -3.35
C ASP A 56 -16.78 -1.72 -4.24
N ILE A 57 -15.51 -1.99 -4.61
CA ILE A 57 -15.13 -3.20 -5.35
C ILE A 57 -15.57 -4.43 -4.55
N LEU A 58 -15.17 -4.56 -3.28
CA LEU A 58 -15.53 -5.72 -2.46
C LEU A 58 -17.05 -5.89 -2.33
N GLY A 59 -17.78 -4.80 -2.14
CA GLY A 59 -19.24 -4.76 -2.05
C GLY A 59 -19.92 -5.33 -3.30
N SER A 60 -19.42 -5.01 -4.50
CA SER A 60 -19.96 -5.55 -5.77
C SER A 60 -19.81 -7.08 -5.92
N TYR A 61 -18.91 -7.68 -5.15
CA TYR A 61 -18.70 -9.14 -5.08
C TYR A 61 -19.28 -9.77 -3.81
N GLN A 62 -19.98 -9.00 -2.96
CA GLN A 62 -20.53 -9.46 -1.68
C GLN A 62 -19.43 -10.03 -0.75
N ILE A 63 -18.23 -9.46 -0.82
CA ILE A 63 -17.10 -9.76 0.06
C ILE A 63 -16.97 -8.61 1.05
N SER A 64 -16.82 -8.90 2.35
CA SER A 64 -16.66 -7.86 3.37
C SER A 64 -15.20 -7.47 3.61
N ALA A 65 -14.30 -8.45 3.54
CA ALA A 65 -12.86 -8.29 3.72
C ALA A 65 -12.11 -9.22 2.76
N PHE A 66 -10.99 -8.74 2.22
CA PHE A 66 -10.18 -9.53 1.30
C PHE A 66 -9.11 -10.31 2.05
N HIS A 67 -9.11 -11.63 1.92
CA HIS A 67 -8.06 -12.51 2.41
C HIS A 67 -7.50 -13.35 1.27
N MET A 68 -6.25 -13.10 0.88
CA MET A 68 -5.63 -13.75 -0.27
C MET A 68 -5.61 -15.29 -0.15
N SER A 69 -5.36 -15.82 1.06
CA SER A 69 -5.34 -17.27 1.31
C SER A 69 -6.72 -17.94 1.08
N GLU A 70 -7.80 -17.26 1.45
CA GLU A 70 -9.17 -17.71 1.21
C GLU A 70 -9.53 -17.61 -0.28
N ALA A 71 -9.20 -16.47 -0.90
CA ALA A 71 -9.43 -16.24 -2.33
C ALA A 71 -8.68 -17.29 -3.19
N TRP A 72 -7.44 -17.63 -2.82
CA TRP A 72 -6.63 -18.64 -3.50
C TRP A 72 -7.26 -20.03 -3.44
N ARG A 73 -7.77 -20.42 -2.27
CA ARG A 73 -8.39 -21.72 -2.04
C ARG A 73 -9.87 -21.78 -2.48
N LEU A 74 -10.43 -20.68 -2.99
CA LEU A 74 -11.87 -20.52 -3.21
C LEU A 74 -12.69 -20.88 -1.95
N ALA A 75 -12.22 -20.48 -0.77
CA ALA A 75 -12.90 -20.74 0.49
C ALA A 75 -13.98 -19.69 0.79
N GLY A 76 -14.86 -19.97 1.77
CA GLY A 76 -15.84 -18.99 2.26
C GLY A 76 -16.73 -18.40 1.17
N ASN A 77 -16.83 -17.07 1.13
CA ASN A 77 -17.65 -16.37 0.13
C ASN A 77 -17.07 -16.44 -1.29
N TYR A 78 -15.78 -16.75 -1.45
CA TYR A 78 -15.16 -16.90 -2.77
C TYR A 78 -15.67 -18.14 -3.53
N ASN A 79 -16.04 -19.20 -2.81
CA ASN A 79 -16.69 -20.37 -3.42
C ASN A 79 -18.00 -19.99 -4.11
N LYS A 80 -18.77 -19.08 -3.51
CA LYS A 80 -20.10 -18.66 -3.99
C LYS A 80 -20.02 -17.86 -5.29
N ILE A 81 -18.99 -17.03 -5.45
CA ILE A 81 -18.80 -16.21 -6.66
C ILE A 81 -18.06 -16.96 -7.77
N GLY A 82 -17.34 -18.04 -7.42
CA GLY A 82 -16.60 -18.87 -8.36
C GLY A 82 -15.29 -18.26 -8.88
N PRO A 83 -14.45 -19.06 -9.56
CA PRO A 83 -13.09 -18.68 -9.92
C PRO A 83 -12.99 -17.48 -10.87
N ILE A 84 -13.89 -17.36 -11.85
CA ILE A 84 -13.86 -16.27 -12.83
C ILE A 84 -14.12 -14.93 -12.14
N ARG A 85 -15.20 -14.84 -11.34
CA ARG A 85 -15.51 -13.60 -10.61
C ARG A 85 -14.45 -13.30 -9.56
N ARG A 86 -13.92 -14.31 -8.88
CA ARG A 86 -12.79 -14.14 -7.94
C ARG A 86 -11.57 -13.54 -8.64
N ASN A 87 -11.22 -14.02 -9.83
CA ASN A 87 -10.07 -13.47 -10.58
C ASN A 87 -10.33 -12.02 -11.00
N ASN A 88 -11.55 -11.71 -11.46
CA ASN A 88 -11.92 -10.33 -11.81
C ASN A 88 -11.87 -9.41 -10.59
N LEU A 89 -12.32 -9.88 -9.42
CA LEU A 89 -12.17 -9.16 -8.16
C LEU A 89 -10.69 -8.84 -7.87
N ILE A 90 -9.81 -9.83 -7.92
CA ILE A 90 -8.37 -9.63 -7.67
C ILE A 90 -7.78 -8.61 -8.65
N ILE A 91 -8.12 -8.70 -9.94
CA ILE A 91 -7.66 -7.74 -10.95
C ILE A 91 -8.11 -6.32 -10.58
N GLN A 92 -9.39 -6.13 -10.22
CA GLN A 92 -9.90 -4.81 -9.84
C GLN A 92 -9.21 -4.25 -8.58
N LEU A 93 -8.96 -5.09 -7.57
CA LEU A 93 -8.25 -4.67 -6.36
C LEU A 93 -6.79 -4.27 -6.66
N VAL A 94 -6.09 -5.00 -7.55
CA VAL A 94 -4.75 -4.64 -8.00
C VAL A 94 -4.75 -3.30 -8.75
N GLU A 95 -5.71 -3.09 -9.65
CA GLU A 95 -5.83 -1.84 -10.39
C GLU A 95 -6.22 -0.66 -9.48
N CYS A 96 -7.01 -0.89 -8.43
CA CYS A 96 -7.30 0.09 -7.38
C CYS A 96 -6.00 0.53 -6.69
N ILE A 97 -5.16 -0.41 -6.23
CA ILE A 97 -3.86 -0.09 -5.62
C ILE A 97 -3.01 0.76 -6.59
N LYS A 98 -2.87 0.32 -7.85
CA LYS A 98 -2.04 1.02 -8.85
C LYS A 98 -2.48 2.47 -9.10
N ARG A 99 -3.79 2.75 -9.07
CA ARG A 99 -4.31 4.13 -9.24
C ARG A 99 -3.88 5.05 -8.10
N HIS A 100 -3.88 4.54 -6.87
CA HIS A 100 -3.75 5.37 -5.67
C HIS A 100 -2.35 5.41 -5.08
N VAL A 101 -1.52 4.40 -5.33
CA VAL A 101 -0.14 4.36 -4.84
C VAL A 101 0.75 5.37 -5.58
N LEU A 102 1.59 6.09 -4.83
CA LEU A 102 2.64 6.93 -5.41
C LEU A 102 3.89 6.13 -5.74
N HIS A 103 4.30 5.22 -4.84
CA HIS A 103 5.49 4.41 -5.04
C HIS A 103 5.35 3.02 -4.43
N ALA A 104 5.85 2.01 -5.15
CA ALA A 104 5.99 0.64 -4.68
C ALA A 104 7.48 0.35 -4.47
N PHE A 105 7.82 -0.34 -3.39
CA PHE A 105 9.21 -0.72 -3.12
C PHE A 105 9.29 -2.14 -2.58
N VAL A 106 10.48 -2.70 -2.76
CA VAL A 106 10.91 -3.95 -2.13
C VAL A 106 12.31 -3.69 -1.57
N VAL A 107 12.50 -3.98 -0.30
CA VAL A 107 13.78 -3.82 0.39
C VAL A 107 14.15 -5.17 0.99
N ALA A 108 15.33 -5.67 0.60
CA ALA A 108 15.92 -6.85 1.22
C ALA A 108 16.98 -6.40 2.22
N ILE A 109 16.73 -6.70 3.49
CA ILE A 109 17.64 -6.45 4.60
C ILE A 109 18.27 -7.80 4.95
N ARG A 110 19.55 -7.95 4.64
CA ARG A 110 20.34 -9.07 5.17
C ARG A 110 20.80 -8.67 6.56
N ASP A 111 20.61 -9.54 7.54
CA ASP A 111 21.31 -9.40 8.82
C ASP A 111 22.81 -9.44 8.52
N LEU A 112 23.45 -8.27 8.52
CA LEU A 112 24.89 -8.11 8.38
C LEU A 112 25.49 -7.88 9.74
N LEU A 113 25.19 -8.70 10.74
CA LEU A 113 25.86 -8.60 12.01
C LEU A 113 26.18 -9.98 12.61
N PRO A 114 27.45 -10.38 12.62
CA PRO A 114 27.95 -11.29 13.65
C PRO A 114 27.97 -10.50 14.97
N TRP A 115 27.22 -10.94 15.98
CA TRP A 115 27.46 -10.46 17.34
C TRP A 115 27.61 -11.63 18.30
N ASN A 116 28.86 -11.70 18.81
CA ASN A 116 29.36 -12.32 20.03
C ASN A 116 29.48 -13.85 20.05
#